data_AF-A0AAV7Z704-F1
#
_entry.id   AF-A0AAV7Z704-F1
#
_cell.length_a   1.000
_cell.length_b   1.000
_cell.length_c   1.000
_cell.angle_alpha   90.00
_cell.angle_beta   90.00
_cell.angle_gamma   90.00
#
_symmetry.space_group_name_H-M   'P 1'
#
loop_
_entity.id
_entity.type
_entity.pdbx_description
1 polymer ?
#
loop_
_entity_poly.entity_id
_entity_poly.type
_entity_poly.pdbx_seq_one_letter_code
_entity_poly.pdbx_strand_id
1 'polypeptide(L)'
;MKVFIVFAHPEPKSFNGTLLNETIQFLTEKGNEVRVSNLYEFENGKVFKAVLTKEDYTQLQNKEKFIPELENESESEEIIKERQNIEWSDLLIIVCPFWWFSLPAILLGWFDRVL
;
A
#
# COMPACT_ATOMS: atom_id res chain seq x y z
N MET A 1 -4.73 11.63 16.15
CA MET A 1 -4.91 10.22 15.74
C MET A 1 -3.78 9.84 14.81
N LYS A 2 -3.63 8.55 14.54
CA LYS A 2 -2.68 7.99 13.58
C LYS A 2 -3.40 7.73 12.26
N VAL A 3 -3.00 8.41 11.19
CA VAL A 3 -3.62 8.30 9.87
C VAL A 3 -2.62 7.69 8.91
N PHE A 4 -3.03 6.61 8.24
CA PHE A 4 -2.26 6.01 7.17
C PHE A 4 -2.93 6.32 5.83
N ILE A 5 -2.17 6.84 4.87
CA ILE A 5 -2.65 7.19 3.54
C ILE A 5 -1.95 6.31 2.51
N VAL A 6 -2.73 5.60 1.69
CA VAL A 6 -2.22 4.88 0.51
C VAL A 6 -2.53 5.71 -0.73
N PHE A 7 -1.49 6.09 -1.47
CA PHE A 7 -1.58 6.90 -2.67
C PHE A 7 -1.24 6.08 -3.91
N ALA A 8 -2.15 6.08 -4.89
CA ALA A 8 -2.02 5.30 -6.11
C ALA A 8 -2.20 6.18 -7.35
N HIS A 9 -1.21 7.02 -7.65
CA HIS A 9 -1.12 7.75 -8.93
C HIS A 9 0.33 7.91 -9.42
N PRO A 10 0.63 7.65 -10.70
CA PRO A 10 1.99 7.73 -11.25
C PRO A 10 2.52 9.16 -11.48
N GLU A 11 1.72 10.18 -11.19
CA GLU A 11 2.03 11.58 -11.49
C GLU A 11 1.82 12.40 -10.23
N PRO A 12 2.90 12.78 -9.52
CA PRO A 12 2.84 13.53 -8.27
C PRO A 12 2.17 14.92 -8.41
N LYS A 13 2.18 15.51 -9.61
CA LYS A 13 1.53 16.80 -9.89
C LYS A 13 0.10 16.67 -10.42
N SER A 14 -0.49 15.48 -10.36
CA SER A 14 -1.88 15.25 -10.73
C SER A 14 -2.84 15.88 -9.72
N PHE A 15 -4.13 15.96 -10.06
CA PHE A 15 -5.17 16.36 -9.11
C PHE A 15 -5.15 15.49 -7.84
N ASN A 16 -4.95 14.17 -7.97
CA ASN A 16 -4.83 13.28 -6.82
C ASN A 16 -3.56 13.58 -5.99
N GLY A 17 -2.45 13.94 -6.64
CA GLY A 17 -1.22 14.36 -5.96
C GLY A 17 -1.42 15.66 -5.17
N THR A 18 -2.11 16.64 -5.75
CA THR A 18 -2.52 17.84 -5.01
C THR A 18 -3.44 17.50 -3.85
N LEU A 19 -4.45 16.66 -4.06
CA LEU A 19 -5.38 16.23 -3.00
C LEU A 19 -4.66 15.52 -1.84
N LEU A 20 -3.67 14.67 -2.15
CA LEU A 20 -2.82 14.04 -1.15
C LEU A 20 -2.10 15.08 -0.29
N ASN A 21 -1.43 16.05 -0.92
CA ASN A 21 -0.66 17.08 -0.21
C ASN A 21 -1.55 17.93 0.70
N GLU A 22 -2.71 18.37 0.19
CA GLU A 22 -3.70 19.13 0.98
C GLU A 22 -4.24 18.30 2.16
N THR A 23 -4.46 16.99 1.95
CA THR A 23 -4.93 16.08 3.00
C THR A 23 -3.88 15.91 4.10
N ILE A 24 -2.61 15.70 3.74
CA ILE A 24 -1.50 15.59 4.69
C ILE A 24 -1.38 16.87 5.51
N GLN A 25 -1.39 18.03 4.84
CA GLN A 25 -1.30 19.33 5.49
C GLN A 25 -2.43 19.52 6.50
N PHE A 26 -3.68 19.36 6.06
CA PHE A 26 -4.86 19.52 6.92
C PHE A 26 -4.81 18.60 8.15
N LEU A 27 -4.50 17.32 7.96
CA LEU A 27 -4.45 16.35 9.05
C LEU A 27 -3.34 16.66 10.06
N THR A 28 -2.17 17.05 9.56
CA THR A 28 -1.01 17.41 10.40
C THR A 28 -1.29 18.68 11.20
N GLU A 29 -1.89 19.71 10.59
CA GLU A 29 -2.30 20.94 11.28
C GLU A 29 -3.34 20.70 12.38
N LYS A 30 -4.14 19.64 12.27
CA LYS A 30 -5.08 19.19 13.31
C LYS A 30 -4.42 18.34 14.40
N GLY A 31 -3.10 18.16 14.38
CA GLY A 31 -2.35 17.40 15.38
C GLY A 31 -2.40 15.89 15.20
N ASN A 32 -2.66 15.40 13.98
CA ASN A 32 -2.60 13.97 13.68
C ASN A 32 -1.18 13.57 13.26
N GLU A 33 -0.80 12.33 13.56
CA GLU A 33 0.39 11.68 13.00
C GLU A 33 0.00 11.06 11.66
N VAL A 34 0.74 11.36 10.59
CA VAL A 34 0.41 10.89 9.23
C VAL A 34 1.56 10.04 8.68
N ARG A 35 1.22 8.85 8.17
CA ARG A 35 2.12 8.03 7.34
C ARG A 35 1.53 7.91 5.94
N VAL A 36 2.40 7.87 4.94
CA VAL A 36 2.00 7.75 3.53
C VAL A 36 2.74 6.61 2.88
N SER A 37 2.03 5.79 2.11
CA SER A 37 2.60 4.82 1.18
C SER A 37 2.23 5.25 -0.23
N ASN A 38 3.21 5.72 -0.99
CA ASN A 38 3.05 6.05 -2.41
C ASN A 38 3.42 4.82 -3.24
N LEU A 39 2.42 4.12 -3.78
CA LEU A 39 2.64 2.85 -4.48
C LEU A 39 3.46 3.02 -5.78
N TYR A 40 3.48 4.22 -6.35
CA TYR A 40 4.27 4.56 -7.54
C TYR A 40 5.63 5.18 -7.22
N GLU A 41 5.95 5.40 -5.94
CA GLU A 41 7.27 5.90 -5.55
C GLU A 41 8.34 4.85 -5.83
N PHE A 42 9.48 5.33 -6.32
CA PHE A 42 10.59 4.47 -6.68
C PHE A 42 11.51 4.32 -5.46
N GLU A 43 11.19 3.39 -4.57
CA GLU A 43 12.02 3.04 -3.41
C GLU A 43 12.95 1.87 -3.74
N ASN A 44 14.24 1.97 -3.39
CA ASN A 44 15.23 0.90 -3.55
C ASN A 44 15.29 0.27 -4.96
N GLY A 45 15.06 1.06 -6.00
CA GLY A 45 15.14 0.59 -7.38
C GLY A 45 13.86 -0.05 -7.93
N LYS A 46 12.72 0.04 -7.24
CA LYS A 46 11.43 -0.51 -7.69
C LYS A 46 10.25 0.33 -7.23
N VAL A 47 9.12 0.21 -7.96
CA VAL A 47 7.79 0.60 -7.47
C VAL A 47 7.17 -0.56 -6.70
N PHE A 48 6.05 -0.32 -6.00
CA PHE A 48 5.34 -1.39 -5.30
C PHE A 48 4.97 -2.54 -6.27
N LYS A 49 5.24 -3.77 -5.86
CA LYS A 49 4.91 -4.97 -6.64
C LYS A 49 3.41 -5.27 -6.51
N ALA A 50 2.62 -5.05 -7.55
CA ALA A 50 1.17 -5.31 -7.48
C ALA A 50 0.82 -6.82 -7.46
N VAL A 51 1.58 -7.65 -8.15
CA VAL A 51 1.20 -9.05 -8.40
C VAL A 51 1.61 -9.92 -7.22
N LEU A 52 0.65 -10.60 -6.59
CA LEU A 52 0.91 -11.63 -5.57
C LEU A 52 1.62 -12.84 -6.18
N THR A 53 2.78 -13.20 -5.65
CA THR A 53 3.50 -14.42 -6.07
C THR A 53 4.16 -15.11 -4.88
N LYS A 54 4.62 -16.35 -5.08
CA LYS A 54 5.39 -17.10 -4.06
C LYS A 54 6.64 -16.39 -3.56
N GLU A 55 7.17 -15.43 -4.30
CA GLU A 55 8.35 -14.63 -3.93
C GLU A 55 8.04 -13.62 -2.82
N ASP A 56 6.75 -13.40 -2.54
CA ASP A 56 6.30 -12.61 -1.41
C ASP A 56 6.52 -13.31 -0.07
N TYR A 57 6.98 -14.57 -0.09
CA TYR A 57 7.23 -15.38 1.09
C TYR A 57 8.66 -15.93 1.05
N THR A 58 9.40 -15.72 2.13
CA THR A 58 10.78 -16.21 2.29
C THR A 58 10.83 -17.73 2.49
N GLN A 59 9.73 -18.33 2.96
CA GLN A 59 9.54 -19.76 3.11
C GLN A 59 8.09 -20.12 2.80
N LEU A 60 7.89 -21.15 1.97
CA LEU A 60 6.55 -21.67 1.69
C LEU A 60 6.16 -22.74 2.70
N GLN A 61 4.90 -22.72 3.14
CA GLN A 61 4.29 -23.78 3.93
C GLN A 61 4.35 -25.13 3.18
N ASN A 62 4.12 -25.11 1.85
CA ASN A 62 4.28 -26.27 0.98
C ASN A 62 5.13 -25.94 -0.25
N LYS A 63 6.27 -26.63 -0.40
CA LYS A 63 7.21 -26.41 -1.52
C LYS A 63 6.70 -26.90 -2.88
N GLU A 64 5.75 -27.83 -2.90
CA GLU A 64 5.18 -28.41 -4.12
C GLU A 64 3.94 -27.66 -4.61
N LYS A 65 3.24 -26.95 -3.72
CA LYS A 65 2.01 -26.22 -4.06
C LYS A 65 1.90 -24.93 -3.26
N PHE A 66 1.93 -23.80 -3.95
CA PHE A 66 1.67 -22.49 -3.38
C PHE A 66 0.16 -22.25 -3.27
N ILE A 67 -0.31 -21.95 -2.05
CA ILE A 67 -1.70 -21.59 -1.75
C ILE A 67 -1.63 -20.33 -0.88
N PRO A 68 -1.78 -19.12 -1.46
CA PRO A 68 -1.56 -17.87 -0.74
C PRO A 68 -2.32 -17.76 0.57
N GLU A 69 -3.56 -18.25 0.62
CA GLU A 69 -4.46 -18.18 1.77
C GLU A 69 -3.97 -19.00 2.98
N LEU A 70 -2.98 -19.88 2.79
CA LEU A 70 -2.38 -20.68 3.86
C LEU A 70 -1.01 -20.15 4.29
N GLU A 71 -0.42 -19.18 3.59
CA GLU A 71 0.90 -18.65 3.90
C GLU A 71 0.78 -17.52 4.95
N ASN A 72 1.52 -17.63 6.06
CA ASN A 72 1.31 -16.74 7.22
C ASN A 72 2.55 -16.44 8.08
N GLU A 73 3.73 -17.03 7.79
CA GLU A 73 4.88 -17.02 8.72
C GLU A 73 6.18 -16.48 8.11
N SER A 74 6.13 -15.84 6.93
CA SER A 74 7.35 -15.57 6.16
C SER A 74 7.24 -14.46 5.11
N GLU A 75 6.30 -13.52 5.25
CA GLU A 75 6.03 -12.47 4.27
C GLU A 75 7.24 -11.55 3.98
N SER A 76 7.24 -10.94 2.81
CA SER A 76 8.26 -9.98 2.39
C SER A 76 8.22 -8.71 3.25
N GLU A 77 9.37 -8.06 3.42
CA GLU A 77 9.49 -6.82 4.19
C GLU A 77 8.55 -5.71 3.69
N GLU A 78 8.28 -5.68 2.38
CA GLU A 78 7.35 -4.74 1.75
C GLU A 78 5.91 -4.93 2.24
N ILE A 79 5.45 -6.19 2.35
CA ILE A 79 4.11 -6.51 2.88
C ILE A 79 4.04 -6.22 4.38
N ILE A 80 5.07 -6.64 5.12
CA ILE A 80 5.15 -6.42 6.58
C ILE A 80 5.09 -4.91 6.90
N LYS A 81 5.84 -4.07 6.17
CA LYS A 81 5.84 -2.61 6.33
C LYS A 81 4.42 -2.04 6.18
N GLU A 82 3.69 -2.48 5.17
CA GLU A 82 2.33 -2.00 4.90
C GLU A 82 1.32 -2.50 5.95
N ARG A 83 1.37 -3.78 6.34
CA ARG A 83 0.54 -4.31 7.43
C ARG A 83 0.79 -3.58 8.75
N GLN A 84 2.05 -3.30 9.09
CA GLN A 84 2.41 -2.52 10.27
C GLN A 84 1.87 -1.08 10.23
N ASN A 85 1.80 -0.46 9.05
CA ASN A 85 1.17 0.85 8.89
C ASN A 85 -0.34 0.80 9.11
N ILE A 86 -1.00 -0.28 8.65
CA ILE A 86 -2.43 -0.52 8.91
C ILE A 86 -2.65 -0.70 10.42
N GLU A 87 -1.92 -1.62 11.07
CA GLU A 87 -2.03 -1.90 12.51
C GLU A 87 -1.75 -0.66 13.37
N TRP A 88 -0.84 0.19 12.93
CA TRP A 88 -0.51 1.43 13.61
C TRP A 88 -1.64 2.48 13.49
N SER A 89 -2.44 2.46 12.43
CA SER A 89 -3.38 3.53 12.10
C SER A 89 -4.75 3.39 12.75
N ASP A 90 -5.35 4.53 13.14
CA ASP A 90 -6.76 4.64 13.54
C ASP A 90 -7.67 4.90 12.32
N LEU A 91 -7.10 5.42 11.23
CA LEU A 91 -7.79 5.78 10.00
C LEU A 91 -6.91 5.45 8.79
N LEU A 92 -7.45 4.67 7.86
CA LEU A 92 -6.88 4.43 6.53
C LEU A 92 -7.59 5.31 5.49
N ILE A 93 -6.82 6.10 4.74
CA ILE A 93 -7.31 6.91 3.62
C ILE A 93 -6.67 6.38 2.33
N ILE A 94 -7.48 6.23 1.29
CA ILE A 94 -7.02 5.82 -0.04
C ILE A 94 -7.21 7.00 -0.99
N VAL A 95 -6.13 7.44 -1.62
CA VAL A 95 -6.15 8.53 -2.61
C VAL A 95 -5.76 7.95 -3.97
N CYS A 96 -6.74 7.82 -4.85
CA CYS A 96 -6.55 7.25 -6.18
C CYS A 96 -7.58 7.79 -7.19
N PRO A 97 -7.24 7.81 -8.49
CA PRO A 97 -8.21 8.06 -9.55
C PRO A 97 -9.12 6.85 -9.76
N PHE A 98 -10.24 7.07 -10.45
CA PHE A 98 -11.08 6.00 -10.96
C PHE A 98 -10.70 5.70 -12.42
N TRP A 99 -10.21 4.50 -12.69
CA TRP A 99 -9.72 4.08 -14.01
C TRP A 99 -10.48 2.85 -14.50
N TRP A 100 -10.96 2.89 -15.74
CA TRP A 100 -11.62 1.74 -16.38
C TRP A 100 -12.75 1.13 -15.53
N PHE A 101 -13.57 1.99 -14.91
CA PHE A 101 -14.67 1.58 -14.03
C PHE A 101 -14.23 0.88 -12.73
N SER A 102 -12.97 1.05 -12.30
CA SER A 102 -12.43 0.46 -11.08
C SER A 102 -11.29 1.29 -10.46
N LEU A 103 -10.65 0.73 -9.44
CA LEU A 103 -9.43 1.23 -8.81
C LEU A 103 -8.19 0.93 -9.68
N PRO A 104 -7.08 1.68 -9.53
CA PRO A 104 -5.83 1.37 -10.23
C PRO A 104 -5.33 -0.05 -9.92
N ALA A 105 -4.78 -0.74 -10.92
CA ALA A 105 -4.30 -2.11 -10.77
C ALA A 105 -3.25 -2.27 -9.66
N ILE A 106 -2.39 -1.27 -9.45
CA ILE A 106 -1.38 -1.30 -8.37
C ILE A 106 -2.03 -1.29 -6.98
N LEU A 107 -3.18 -0.64 -6.83
CA LEU A 107 -3.93 -0.58 -5.58
C LEU A 107 -4.72 -1.88 -5.35
N LEU A 108 -5.28 -2.47 -6.40
CA LEU A 108 -5.88 -3.81 -6.30
C LEU A 108 -4.84 -4.85 -5.87
N GLY A 109 -3.66 -4.80 -6.47
CA GLY A 109 -2.53 -5.65 -6.06
C GLY A 109 -2.03 -5.38 -4.64
N TRP A 110 -2.13 -4.14 -4.16
CA TRP A 110 -1.86 -3.82 -2.76
C TRP A 110 -2.87 -4.51 -1.84
N PHE A 111 -4.17 -4.51 -2.17
CA PHE A 111 -5.15 -5.28 -1.40
C PHE A 111 -4.84 -6.77 -1.41
N ASP A 112 -4.58 -7.35 -2.58
CA ASP A 112 -4.29 -8.79 -2.73
C ASP A 112 -3.08 -9.25 -1.89
N ARG A 113 -2.09 -8.37 -1.69
CA ARG A 113 -0.85 -8.69 -0.99
C ARG A 113 -0.83 -8.28 0.49
N VAL A 114 -1.64 -7.31 0.91
CA VAL A 114 -1.50 -6.67 2.23
C VAL A 114 -2.69 -6.95 3.17
N LEU A 115 -3.91 -7.11 2.65
CA LEU A 115 -5.10 -7.39 3.48
C LEU A 115 -5.30 -8.89 3.65
#